data_AF-A0A4E0RIV3-F1
#
_entry.id   AF-A0A4E0RIV3-F1
#
_cell.length_a   1.000
_cell.length_b   1.000
_cell.length_c   1.000
_cell.angle_alpha   90.00
_cell.angle_beta   90.00
_cell.angle_gamma   90.00
#
_symmetry.space_group_name_H-M   'P 1'
#
loop_
_entity.id
_entity.type
_entity.pdbx_description
1 polymer ?
#
loop_
_entity_poly.entity_id
_entity_poly.type
_entity_poly.pdbx_seq_one_letter_code
_entity_poly.pdbx_strand_id
1 'polypeptide(L)'
;MAKVAGTTARGAERLYYYTAGYPYLVSKLCKFIDEDIIPNRAEKNGSVDDVEAAFKMIVDNGYTTTLFDSLVKNLENNRELYDLIFHFVINGKSLEFTIANPMINLAYLYGILTASEQGRCQIHNRIFEQFLEREGRLLFLAFLKPILNGRGFDFKEPVVADEQRMDIVIAYQDKRYVIELKRWYGDKYHQRGLQQLSDYLDIYSLKKGYLLIYDFNKGKSYKEELIQFQDKEIFAVWV
;
A
#
# COMPACT_ATOMS: atom_id res chain seq x y z
N MET A 1 31.83 -6.16 1.40
CA MET A 1 31.39 -4.90 0.78
C MET A 1 30.95 -5.21 -0.64
N ALA A 2 29.65 -5.10 -0.92
CA ALA A 2 29.05 -5.48 -2.20
C ALA A 2 29.64 -4.62 -3.34
N LYS A 3 30.05 -5.28 -4.42
CA LYS A 3 30.56 -4.67 -5.67
C LYS A 3 29.46 -3.96 -6.49
N VAL A 4 28.36 -3.54 -5.85
CA VAL A 4 27.03 -3.47 -6.47
C VAL A 4 26.48 -2.06 -6.46
N ALA A 5 27.09 -1.27 -7.31
CA ALA A 5 26.39 -0.48 -8.31
C ALA A 5 27.44 -0.28 -9.40
N GLY A 6 27.08 -0.47 -10.67
CA GLY A 6 27.94 -0.01 -11.76
C GLY A 6 28.37 1.43 -11.44
N THR A 7 29.68 1.64 -11.33
CA THR A 7 30.37 2.77 -10.71
C THR A 7 30.14 4.05 -11.53
N THR A 8 28.91 4.55 -11.52
CA THR A 8 28.50 5.78 -12.22
C THR A 8 27.67 6.62 -11.27
N ALA A 9 27.93 7.93 -11.23
CA ALA A 9 27.18 8.87 -10.41
C ALA A 9 25.66 8.72 -10.59
N ARG A 10 25.23 8.40 -11.81
CA ARG A 10 23.82 8.15 -12.17
C ARG A 10 23.17 6.99 -11.41
N GLY A 11 23.89 5.89 -11.18
CA GLY A 11 23.35 4.75 -10.43
C GLY A 11 23.13 5.10 -8.95
N ALA A 12 24.09 5.82 -8.35
CA ALA A 12 23.97 6.31 -6.98
C ALA A 12 22.86 7.35 -6.82
N GLU A 13 22.76 8.29 -7.76
CA GLU A 13 21.64 9.25 -7.82
C GLU A 13 20.30 8.55 -7.92
N ARG A 14 20.20 7.46 -8.70
CA ARG A 14 18.95 6.72 -8.84
C ARG A 14 18.60 5.90 -7.60
N LEU A 15 19.59 5.30 -6.95
CA LEU A 15 19.39 4.66 -5.64
C LEU A 15 18.91 5.68 -4.61
N TYR A 16 19.56 6.84 -4.53
CA TYR A 16 19.15 7.91 -3.62
C TYR A 16 17.73 8.41 -3.94
N TYR A 17 17.39 8.58 -5.21
CA TYR A 17 16.04 8.97 -5.64
C TYR A 17 14.94 8.05 -5.09
N TYR A 18 15.16 6.73 -5.06
CA TYR A 18 14.17 5.78 -4.56
C TYR A 18 14.18 5.64 -3.03
N THR A 19 15.35 5.77 -2.42
CA THR A 19 15.57 5.39 -1.02
C THR A 19 15.70 6.57 -0.07
N ALA A 20 15.92 7.78 -0.59
CA ALA A 20 16.38 8.95 0.17
C ALA A 20 17.62 8.67 1.05
N GLY A 21 18.44 7.69 0.67
CA GLY A 21 19.60 7.26 1.45
C GLY A 21 19.27 6.37 2.65
N TYR A 22 18.03 5.87 2.79
CA TYR A 22 17.64 4.95 3.86
C TYR A 22 18.52 3.68 3.82
N PRO A 23 19.40 3.45 4.83
CA PRO A 23 20.49 2.47 4.70
C PRO A 23 20.04 1.05 4.36
N TYR A 24 18.96 0.58 4.98
CA TYR A 24 18.40 -0.74 4.69
C TYR A 24 17.88 -0.84 3.25
N LEU A 25 17.16 0.17 2.76
CA LEU A 25 16.57 0.16 1.41
C LEU A 25 17.66 0.22 0.35
N VAL A 26 18.68 1.07 0.56
CA VAL A 26 19.88 1.11 -0.31
C VAL A 26 20.51 -0.28 -0.38
N SER A 27 20.80 -0.89 0.78
CA SER A 27 21.39 -2.22 0.84
C SER A 27 20.52 -3.29 0.19
N LYS A 28 19.19 -3.21 0.35
CA LYS A 28 18.25 -4.17 -0.20
C LYS A 28 18.14 -4.08 -1.72
N LEU A 29 18.12 -2.87 -2.28
CA LEU A 29 18.16 -2.68 -3.74
C LEU A 29 19.48 -3.18 -4.32
N CYS A 30 20.62 -2.84 -3.70
CA CYS A 30 21.91 -3.38 -4.11
C CYS A 30 21.94 -4.91 -4.06
N LYS A 31 21.35 -5.52 -3.04
CA LYS A 31 21.25 -6.98 -2.93
C LYS A 31 20.46 -7.59 -4.10
N PHE A 32 19.29 -7.06 -4.43
CA PHE A 32 18.51 -7.51 -5.58
C PHE A 32 19.29 -7.39 -6.89
N ILE A 33 20.03 -6.30 -7.05
CA ILE A 33 20.86 -6.11 -8.23
C ILE A 33 21.89 -7.25 -8.31
N ASP A 34 22.69 -7.46 -7.26
CA ASP A 34 23.81 -8.41 -7.28
C ASP A 34 23.39 -9.88 -7.40
N GLU A 35 22.32 -10.24 -6.68
CA GLU A 35 21.97 -11.64 -6.45
C GLU A 35 20.89 -12.12 -7.42
N ASP A 36 19.98 -11.22 -7.84
CA ASP A 36 18.79 -11.61 -8.62
C ASP A 36 18.81 -11.05 -10.05
N ILE A 37 19.36 -9.85 -10.27
CA ILE A 37 19.31 -9.19 -11.59
C ILE A 37 20.57 -9.50 -12.40
N ILE A 38 21.76 -9.14 -11.91
CA ILE A 38 23.02 -9.30 -12.64
C ILE A 38 23.34 -10.75 -13.03
N PRO A 39 23.12 -11.75 -12.15
CA PRO A 39 23.42 -13.13 -12.48
C PRO A 39 22.55 -13.68 -13.63
N ASN A 40 21.34 -13.17 -13.81
CA ASN A 40 20.34 -13.69 -14.75
C ASN A 40 20.34 -13.04 -16.14
N ARG A 41 21.28 -12.13 -16.42
CA ARG A 41 21.37 -11.40 -17.69
C ARG A 41 22.70 -11.63 -18.41
N ALA A 42 22.72 -11.41 -19.73
CA ALA A 42 23.92 -11.61 -20.55
C ALA A 42 25.02 -10.57 -20.22
N GLU A 43 24.64 -9.30 -20.07
CA GLU A 43 25.57 -8.23 -19.68
C GLU A 43 25.76 -8.16 -18.17
N LYS A 44 27.01 -8.26 -17.71
CA LYS A 44 27.34 -8.31 -16.27
C LYS A 44 27.69 -6.94 -15.66
N ASN A 45 27.71 -5.89 -16.47
CA ASN A 45 27.97 -4.53 -15.98
C ASN A 45 26.70 -3.94 -15.36
N GLY A 46 26.85 -3.26 -14.22
CA GLY A 46 25.73 -2.57 -13.57
C GLY A 46 25.25 -1.37 -14.39
N SER A 47 23.94 -1.16 -14.42
CA SER A 47 23.25 -0.11 -15.16
C SER A 47 22.19 0.58 -14.28
N VAL A 48 21.69 1.73 -14.73
CA VAL A 48 20.56 2.41 -14.07
C VAL A 48 19.27 1.57 -14.17
N ASP A 49 19.11 0.81 -15.25
CA ASP A 49 17.94 -0.06 -15.45
C ASP A 49 17.86 -1.19 -14.41
N ASP A 50 18.99 -1.56 -13.80
CA ASP A 50 18.99 -2.51 -12.69
C ASP A 50 18.38 -1.93 -11.42
N VAL A 51 18.60 -0.63 -11.19
CA VAL A 51 17.98 0.09 -10.08
C VAL A 51 16.46 0.15 -10.31
N GLU A 52 16.01 0.35 -11.55
CA GLU A 52 14.59 0.27 -11.91
C GLU A 52 13.99 -1.11 -11.67
N ALA A 53 14.69 -2.16 -12.11
CA ALA A 53 14.25 -3.54 -11.91
C ALA A 53 14.18 -3.89 -10.41
N ALA A 54 15.20 -3.53 -9.63
CA ALA A 54 15.22 -3.75 -8.19
C ALA A 54 14.13 -2.97 -7.46
N PHE A 55 13.86 -1.74 -7.90
CA PHE A 55 12.73 -0.96 -7.39
C PHE A 55 11.40 -1.66 -7.68
N LYS A 56 11.18 -2.14 -8.92
CA LYS A 56 9.97 -2.91 -9.25
C LYS A 56 9.82 -4.15 -8.39
N MET A 57 10.91 -4.86 -8.11
CA MET A 57 10.90 -6.03 -7.21
C MET A 57 10.52 -5.65 -5.77
N ILE A 58 11.06 -4.56 -5.21
CA ILE A 58 10.78 -4.19 -3.82
C ILE A 58 9.35 -3.68 -3.62
N VAL A 59 8.74 -3.07 -4.65
CA VAL A 59 7.36 -2.57 -4.62
C VAL A 59 6.35 -3.54 -5.24
N ASP A 60 6.76 -4.77 -5.55
CA ASP A 60 5.87 -5.82 -6.04
C ASP A 60 4.88 -6.29 -4.97
N ASN A 61 3.62 -6.54 -5.36
CA ASN A 61 2.53 -6.92 -4.45
C ASN A 61 2.85 -8.20 -3.64
N GLY A 62 3.63 -9.13 -4.19
CA GLY A 62 4.01 -10.38 -3.53
C GLY A 62 5.23 -10.25 -2.61
N TYR A 63 5.88 -9.08 -2.55
CA TYR A 63 7.10 -8.89 -1.78
C TYR A 63 6.87 -8.13 -0.46
N THR A 64 7.48 -8.65 0.62
CA THR A 64 7.55 -7.97 1.93
C THR A 64 8.95 -8.08 2.57
N THR A 65 9.19 -7.28 3.60
CA THR A 65 10.39 -7.31 4.45
C THR A 65 10.02 -7.06 5.91
N THR A 66 10.93 -7.37 6.84
CA THR A 66 10.74 -7.01 8.25
C THR A 66 10.59 -5.50 8.49
N LEU A 67 11.17 -4.65 7.62
CA LEU A 67 10.98 -3.21 7.67
C LEU A 67 9.54 -2.83 7.31
N PHE A 68 8.99 -3.44 6.26
CA PHE A 68 7.61 -3.23 5.86
C PHE A 68 6.64 -3.79 6.90
N ASP A 69 6.88 -5.01 7.41
CA ASP A 69 6.06 -5.62 8.45
C ASP A 69 6.04 -4.76 9.73
N SER A 70 7.16 -4.14 10.09
CA SER A 70 7.24 -3.23 11.25
C SER A 70 6.48 -1.93 11.00
N LEU A 71 6.61 -1.35 9.80
CA LEU A 71 5.85 -0.16 9.41
C LEU A 71 4.34 -0.42 9.49
N VAL A 72 3.91 -1.59 9.02
CA VAL A 72 2.50 -2.02 9.07
C VAL A 72 2.04 -2.19 10.50
N LYS A 73 2.79 -2.91 11.34
CA LYS A 73 2.46 -3.07 12.76
C LYS A 73 2.36 -1.73 13.49
N ASN A 74 3.21 -0.77 13.16
CA ASN A 74 3.17 0.57 13.76
C ASN A 74 1.87 1.31 13.40
N LEU A 75 1.39 1.17 12.17
CA LEU A 75 0.10 1.75 11.72
C LEU A 75 -1.09 0.99 12.32
N GLU A 76 -1.06 -0.34 12.32
CA GLU A 76 -2.15 -1.18 12.88
C GLU A 76 -2.35 -0.95 14.38
N ASN A 77 -1.27 -0.66 15.11
CA ASN A 77 -1.32 -0.47 16.57
C ASN A 77 -1.53 0.99 17.00
N ASN A 78 -1.53 1.95 16.08
CA ASN A 78 -1.71 3.36 16.40
C ASN A 78 -2.64 4.06 15.39
N ARG A 79 -3.90 4.24 15.81
CA ARG A 79 -4.96 4.85 15.00
C ARG A 79 -4.66 6.31 14.61
N GLU A 80 -4.09 7.11 15.50
CA GLU A 80 -3.79 8.52 15.24
C GLU A 80 -2.66 8.65 14.20
N LEU A 81 -1.64 7.79 14.30
CA LEU A 81 -0.59 7.68 13.31
C LEU A 81 -1.16 7.22 11.97
N TYR A 82 -2.04 6.22 11.97
CA TYR A 82 -2.76 5.77 10.79
C TYR A 82 -3.51 6.94 10.11
N ASP A 83 -4.33 7.67 10.86
CA ASP A 83 -5.13 8.78 10.32
C ASP A 83 -4.23 9.86 9.71
N LEU A 84 -3.09 10.15 10.36
CA LEU A 84 -2.08 11.07 9.85
C LEU A 84 -1.49 10.58 8.51
N ILE A 85 -1.01 9.33 8.44
CA ILE A 85 -0.39 8.79 7.22
C ILE A 85 -1.41 8.67 6.10
N PHE A 86 -2.63 8.23 6.39
CA PHE A 86 -3.73 8.21 5.43
C PHE A 86 -3.96 9.61 4.84
N HIS A 87 -3.96 10.66 5.66
CA HIS A 87 -4.11 12.03 5.19
C HIS A 87 -2.99 12.49 4.25
N PHE A 88 -1.75 12.05 4.47
CA PHE A 88 -0.63 12.37 3.56
C PHE A 88 -0.73 11.59 2.25
N VAL A 89 -0.90 10.28 2.32
CA VAL A 89 -0.85 9.37 1.16
C VAL A 89 -2.09 9.50 0.29
N ILE A 90 -3.27 9.57 0.92
CA ILE A 90 -4.55 9.56 0.21
C ILE A 90 -4.99 10.99 -0.12
N ASN A 91 -4.85 11.93 0.83
CA ASN A 91 -5.50 13.25 0.67
C ASN A 91 -4.57 14.31 0.07
N GLY A 92 -3.30 13.97 -0.15
CA GLY A 92 -2.27 14.92 -0.57
C GLY A 92 -2.13 16.12 0.38
N LYS A 93 -2.58 15.98 1.64
CA LYS A 93 -2.43 17.04 2.64
C LYS A 93 -0.95 17.21 2.90
N SER A 94 -0.54 18.45 3.10
CA SER A 94 0.81 18.79 3.52
C SER A 94 0.70 19.58 4.82
N LEU A 95 1.39 19.15 5.86
CA LEU A 95 1.49 19.85 7.14
C LEU A 95 2.90 20.40 7.31
N GLU A 96 3.07 21.42 8.15
CA GLU A 96 4.39 21.85 8.59
C GLU A 96 5.05 20.74 9.40
N PHE A 97 6.34 20.50 9.15
CA PHE A 97 7.11 19.52 9.89
C PHE A 97 7.53 20.13 11.22
N THR A 98 6.99 19.61 12.32
CA THR A 98 7.41 19.99 13.66
C THR A 98 7.41 18.78 14.60
N ILE A 99 8.55 18.53 15.23
CA ILE A 99 8.70 17.49 16.25
C ILE A 99 7.92 17.80 17.55
N ALA A 100 7.40 19.04 17.69
CA ALA A 100 6.52 19.39 18.80
C ALA A 100 5.13 18.74 18.65
N ASN A 101 4.73 18.36 17.43
CA ASN A 101 3.54 17.54 17.21
C ASN A 101 3.89 16.07 17.51
N PRO A 102 3.27 15.42 18.51
CA PRO A 102 3.63 14.06 18.91
C PRO A 102 3.49 13.03 17.79
N MET A 103 2.49 13.19 16.91
CA MET A 103 2.26 12.26 15.80
C MET A 103 3.25 12.46 14.65
N ILE A 104 3.64 13.71 14.37
CA ILE A 104 4.71 13.98 13.39
C ILE A 104 6.05 13.44 13.93
N ASN A 105 6.35 13.67 15.21
CA ASN A 105 7.56 13.13 15.85
C ASN A 105 7.58 11.60 15.81
N LEU A 106 6.46 10.95 16.15
CA LEU A 106 6.36 9.49 16.10
C LEU A 106 6.55 8.94 14.69
N ALA A 107 5.90 9.55 13.69
CA ALA A 107 6.05 9.16 12.29
C ALA A 107 7.48 9.37 11.78
N TYR A 108 8.17 10.41 12.23
CA TYR A 108 9.58 10.67 11.95
C TYR A 108 10.50 9.62 12.60
N LEU A 109 10.25 9.28 13.87
CA LEU A 109 11.02 8.24 14.59
C LEU A 109 10.87 6.86 13.94
N TYR A 110 9.69 6.53 13.43
CA TYR A 110 9.46 5.33 12.63
C TYR A 110 10.01 5.41 11.21
N GLY A 111 10.59 6.55 10.82
CA GLY A 111 11.18 6.78 9.50
C GLY A 111 10.14 6.87 8.38
N ILE A 112 8.86 7.05 8.71
CA ILE A 112 7.75 7.14 7.76
C ILE A 112 7.69 8.53 7.14
N LEU A 113 7.85 9.57 7.97
CA LEU A 113 7.86 10.98 7.55
C LEU A 113 9.25 11.60 7.68
N THR A 114 9.53 12.59 6.85
CA THR A 114 10.68 13.49 6.98
C THR A 114 10.27 14.93 6.65
N ALA A 115 11.15 15.88 6.94
CA ALA A 115 11.02 17.25 6.50
C ALA A 115 11.45 17.37 5.02
N SER A 116 10.60 17.99 4.21
CA SER A 116 10.98 18.51 2.89
C SER A 116 11.89 19.73 3.03
N GLU A 117 12.53 20.14 1.93
CA GLU A 117 13.32 21.38 1.87
C GLU A 117 12.52 22.63 2.24
N GLN A 118 11.18 22.58 2.08
CA GLN A 118 10.26 23.66 2.43
C GLN A 118 9.75 23.57 3.88
N GLY A 119 10.31 22.68 4.71
CA GLY A 119 9.89 22.50 6.10
C GLY A 119 8.53 21.84 6.27
N ARG A 120 8.02 21.15 5.24
CA ARG A 120 6.73 20.43 5.28
C ARG A 120 6.95 18.92 5.43
N CYS A 121 6.01 18.23 6.06
CA CYS A 121 6.00 16.77 6.12
C CYS A 121 5.88 16.17 4.71
N GLN A 122 6.69 15.15 4.44
CA GLN A 122 6.60 14.28 3.27
C GLN A 122 6.89 12.83 3.68
N ILE A 123 6.38 11.85 2.92
CA ILE A 123 6.79 10.45 3.07
C ILE A 123 8.30 10.37 2.80
N HIS A 124 9.03 9.65 3.65
CA HIS A 124 10.48 9.71 3.70
C HIS A 124 11.17 9.32 2.38
N ASN A 125 10.62 8.36 1.65
CA ASN A 125 11.19 7.89 0.41
C ASN A 125 10.11 7.31 -0.51
N ARG A 126 10.43 7.19 -1.80
CA ARG A 126 9.49 6.74 -2.85
C ARG A 126 9.08 5.28 -2.69
N ILE A 127 9.94 4.44 -2.12
CA ILE A 127 9.58 3.04 -1.83
C ILE A 127 8.46 3.00 -0.79
N PHE A 128 8.55 3.79 0.28
CA PHE A 128 7.50 3.89 1.29
C PHE A 128 6.23 4.53 0.74
N GLU A 129 6.34 5.55 -0.11
CA GLU A 129 5.20 6.15 -0.80
C GLU A 129 4.46 5.10 -1.64
N GLN A 130 5.17 4.37 -2.52
CA GLN A 130 4.56 3.31 -3.33
C GLN A 130 4.03 2.15 -2.49
N PHE A 131 4.74 1.75 -1.44
CA PHE A 131 4.28 0.73 -0.52
C PHE A 131 2.98 1.16 0.17
N LEU A 132 2.92 2.37 0.74
CA LEU A 132 1.73 2.87 1.42
C LEU A 132 0.55 3.10 0.47
N GLU A 133 0.78 3.62 -0.74
CA GLU A 133 -0.26 3.79 -1.77
C GLU A 133 -0.85 2.43 -2.20
N ARG A 134 0.02 1.43 -2.40
CA ARG A 134 -0.37 0.06 -2.76
C ARG A 134 -1.10 -0.62 -1.63
N GLU A 135 -0.61 -0.46 -0.42
CA GLU A 135 -1.15 -1.07 0.79
C GLU A 135 -2.34 -0.29 1.36
N GLY A 136 -3.19 0.29 0.49
CA GLY A 136 -4.52 0.78 0.86
C GLY A 136 -5.29 -0.27 1.68
N ARG A 137 -5.12 -1.55 1.33
CA ARG A 137 -5.60 -2.68 2.13
C ARG A 137 -5.10 -2.66 3.57
N LEU A 138 -3.81 -2.46 3.81
CA LEU A 138 -3.27 -2.37 5.17
C LEU A 138 -3.76 -1.13 5.88
N LEU A 139 -3.87 -0.02 5.16
CA LEU A 139 -4.48 1.20 5.69
C LEU A 139 -5.90 0.91 6.20
N PHE A 140 -6.75 0.31 5.37
CA PHE A 140 -8.11 -0.03 5.76
C PHE A 140 -8.19 -1.08 6.88
N LEU A 141 -7.32 -2.09 6.86
CA LEU A 141 -7.26 -3.09 7.94
C LEU A 141 -6.79 -2.51 9.27
N ALA A 142 -5.84 -1.58 9.26
CA ALA A 142 -5.42 -0.83 10.45
C ALA A 142 -6.59 -0.05 11.06
N PHE A 143 -7.43 0.56 10.22
CA PHE A 143 -8.68 1.19 10.67
C PHE A 143 -9.67 0.19 11.28
N LEU A 144 -9.81 -1.01 10.70
CA LEU A 144 -10.76 -2.03 11.16
C LEU A 144 -10.32 -2.76 12.43
N LYS A 145 -9.02 -2.95 12.64
CA LYS A 145 -8.45 -3.73 13.76
C LYS A 145 -9.06 -3.35 15.12
N PRO A 146 -9.13 -2.06 15.53
CA PRO A 146 -9.77 -1.67 16.77
C PRO A 146 -11.26 -2.04 16.88
N ILE A 147 -11.98 -2.08 15.75
CA ILE A 147 -13.42 -2.41 15.69
C ILE A 147 -13.64 -3.92 15.87
N LEU A 148 -12.75 -4.73 15.30
CA LEU A 148 -12.83 -6.20 15.34
C LEU A 148 -12.36 -6.79 16.68
N ASN A 149 -11.54 -6.07 17.44
CA ASN A 149 -10.90 -6.57 18.66
C ASN A 149 -11.84 -7.34 19.59
N GLY A 150 -11.57 -8.64 19.73
CA GLY A 150 -12.27 -9.58 20.62
C GLY A 150 -13.63 -10.09 20.14
N ARG A 151 -14.15 -9.63 18.99
CA ARG A 151 -15.51 -9.96 18.51
C ARG A 151 -15.62 -10.27 17.01
N GLY A 152 -14.52 -10.16 16.25
CA GLY A 152 -14.49 -10.53 14.85
C GLY A 152 -13.12 -10.97 14.37
N PHE A 153 -13.11 -11.49 13.15
CA PHE A 153 -11.93 -12.02 12.48
C PHE A 153 -11.82 -11.39 11.09
N ASP A 154 -10.64 -10.91 10.74
CA ASP A 154 -10.29 -10.50 9.38
C ASP A 154 -9.52 -11.63 8.65
N PHE A 155 -10.00 -11.98 7.47
CA PHE A 155 -9.33 -12.88 6.54
C PHE A 155 -8.81 -12.03 5.38
N LYS A 156 -7.49 -11.91 5.29
CA LYS A 156 -6.79 -11.21 4.21
C LYS A 156 -6.49 -12.21 3.10
N GLU A 157 -6.80 -11.86 1.86
CA GLU A 157 -6.46 -12.69 0.70
C GLU A 157 -6.96 -14.14 0.74
N PRO A 158 -8.19 -14.43 1.22
CA PRO A 158 -8.67 -15.80 1.23
C PRO A 158 -8.80 -16.30 -0.21
N VAL A 159 -8.18 -17.44 -0.46
CA VAL A 159 -8.25 -18.15 -1.74
C VAL A 159 -9.51 -19.01 -1.74
N VAL A 160 -10.34 -18.84 -2.76
CA VAL A 160 -11.54 -19.66 -2.98
C VAL A 160 -11.26 -20.78 -3.98
N ALA A 161 -12.21 -21.70 -4.14
CA ALA A 161 -12.02 -22.98 -4.83
C ALA A 161 -11.60 -22.86 -6.32
N ASP A 162 -11.78 -21.70 -6.93
CA ASP A 162 -11.40 -21.36 -8.30
C ASP A 162 -10.05 -20.60 -8.39
N GLU A 163 -9.24 -20.67 -7.32
CA GLU A 163 -7.97 -19.94 -7.15
C GLU A 163 -8.09 -18.41 -7.20
N GLN A 164 -9.32 -17.87 -7.22
CA GLN A 164 -9.50 -16.43 -7.11
C GLN A 164 -9.21 -15.98 -5.68
N ARG A 165 -8.57 -14.81 -5.57
CA ARG A 165 -8.17 -14.22 -4.30
C ARG A 165 -9.05 -13.01 -4.02
N MET A 166 -9.85 -13.08 -2.97
CA MET A 166 -10.62 -11.93 -2.48
C MET A 166 -9.70 -10.99 -1.70
N ASP A 167 -10.03 -9.70 -1.60
CA ASP A 167 -9.21 -8.80 -0.81
C ASP A 167 -9.36 -9.02 0.70
N ILE A 168 -10.58 -8.82 1.23
CA ILE A 168 -10.88 -8.92 2.65
C ILE A 168 -12.24 -9.58 2.87
N VAL A 169 -12.27 -10.55 3.78
CA VAL A 169 -13.52 -11.06 4.36
C VAL A 169 -13.50 -10.83 5.85
N ILE A 170 -14.56 -10.24 6.39
CA ILE A 170 -14.73 -10.04 7.84
C ILE A 170 -15.82 -10.98 8.34
N ALA A 171 -15.53 -11.72 9.40
CA ALA A 171 -16.54 -12.38 10.22
C ALA A 171 -16.77 -11.57 11.50
N TYR A 172 -17.98 -11.08 11.72
CA TYR A 172 -18.33 -10.29 12.91
C TYR A 172 -19.77 -10.57 13.32
N GLN A 173 -20.00 -10.98 14.58
CA GLN A 173 -21.33 -11.30 15.12
C GLN A 173 -22.19 -12.18 14.19
N ASP A 174 -21.67 -13.36 13.84
CA ASP A 174 -22.30 -14.37 12.96
C ASP A 174 -22.61 -13.90 11.54
N LYS A 175 -22.13 -12.71 11.14
CA LYS A 175 -22.25 -12.17 9.79
C LYS A 175 -20.92 -12.19 9.07
N ARG A 176 -21.00 -12.35 7.75
CA ARG A 176 -19.87 -12.28 6.84
C ARG A 176 -20.00 -11.04 5.97
N TYR A 177 -18.90 -10.29 5.86
CA TYR A 177 -18.80 -9.09 5.06
C TYR A 177 -17.67 -9.29 4.05
N VAL A 178 -18.00 -9.25 2.76
CA VAL A 178 -17.01 -9.32 1.67
C VAL A 178 -16.71 -7.89 1.24
N ILE A 179 -15.44 -7.51 1.31
CA ILE A 179 -14.96 -6.17 0.99
C ILE A 179 -13.93 -6.30 -0.12
N GLU A 180 -14.20 -5.65 -1.25
CA GLU A 180 -13.28 -5.53 -2.37
C GLU A 180 -12.64 -4.14 -2.35
N LEU A 181 -11.34 -4.08 -2.64
CA LEU A 181 -10.56 -2.86 -2.66
C LEU A 181 -10.11 -2.57 -4.10
N LYS A 182 -10.38 -1.36 -4.60
CA LYS A 182 -9.97 -0.96 -5.95
C LYS A 182 -9.27 0.39 -5.94
N ARG A 183 -8.31 0.56 -6.85
CA ARG A 183 -7.86 1.90 -7.23
C ARG A 183 -8.80 2.45 -8.30
N TRP A 184 -9.13 3.72 -8.23
CA TRP A 184 -9.93 4.38 -9.26
C TRP A 184 -9.10 4.65 -10.51
N TYR A 185 -9.45 3.98 -11.61
CA TYR A 185 -8.87 4.17 -12.94
C TYR A 185 -9.93 4.50 -14.01
N GLY A 186 -11.14 4.85 -13.58
CA GLY A 186 -12.29 5.14 -14.46
C GLY A 186 -13.26 3.96 -14.62
N ASP A 187 -14.35 4.23 -15.35
CA ASP A 187 -15.57 3.41 -15.34
C ASP A 187 -15.36 1.96 -15.80
N LYS A 188 -14.50 1.74 -16.80
CA LYS A 188 -14.21 0.38 -17.30
C LYS A 188 -13.63 -0.52 -16.21
N TYR A 189 -12.73 0.00 -15.38
CA TYR A 189 -12.16 -0.74 -14.26
C TYR A 189 -13.14 -0.89 -13.11
N HIS A 190 -13.98 0.13 -12.89
CA HIS A 190 -15.04 0.08 -11.90
C HIS A 190 -16.06 -1.04 -12.18
N GLN A 191 -16.54 -1.15 -13.43
CA GLN A 191 -17.46 -2.21 -13.84
C GLN A 191 -16.86 -3.61 -13.68
N ARG A 192 -15.56 -3.77 -13.97
CA ARG A 192 -14.85 -5.02 -13.69
C ARG A 192 -14.78 -5.35 -12.19
N GLY A 193 -14.54 -4.35 -11.35
CA GLY A 193 -14.55 -4.51 -9.90
C GLY A 193 -15.92 -4.89 -9.34
N LEU A 194 -17.00 -4.33 -9.88
CA LEU A 194 -18.38 -4.70 -9.52
C LEU A 194 -18.69 -6.16 -9.90
N GLN A 195 -18.30 -6.59 -11.10
CA GLN A 195 -18.48 -7.98 -11.53
C GLN A 195 -17.73 -8.95 -10.61
N GLN A 196 -16.44 -8.67 -10.36
CA GLN A 196 -15.62 -9.51 -9.49
C GLN A 196 -16.20 -9.61 -8.07
N LEU A 197 -16.65 -8.50 -7.49
CA LEU A 197 -17.31 -8.51 -6.18
C LEU A 197 -18.63 -9.30 -6.22
N SER A 198 -19.42 -9.18 -7.29
CA SER A 198 -20.65 -9.97 -7.46
C SER A 198 -20.36 -11.48 -7.41
N ASP A 199 -19.34 -11.92 -8.17
CA ASP A 199 -18.90 -13.32 -8.23
C ASP A 199 -18.47 -13.83 -6.83
N TYR A 200 -17.76 -12.99 -6.07
CA TYR A 200 -17.37 -13.31 -4.69
C TYR A 200 -18.53 -13.42 -3.72
N LEU A 201 -19.57 -12.60 -3.89
CA LEU A 201 -20.77 -12.70 -3.06
C LEU A 201 -21.53 -13.99 -3.32
N ASP A 202 -21.56 -14.48 -4.56
CA ASP A 202 -22.21 -15.75 -4.91
C ASP A 202 -21.57 -16.95 -4.21
N ILE A 203 -20.24 -16.99 -4.08
CA ILE A 203 -19.51 -18.05 -3.37
C ILE A 203 -19.99 -18.20 -1.92
N TYR A 204 -20.35 -17.09 -1.28
CA TYR A 204 -20.87 -17.09 0.09
C TYR A 204 -22.38 -16.96 0.19
N SER A 205 -23.11 -17.05 -0.93
CA SER A 205 -24.56 -16.85 -1.00
C SER A 205 -25.02 -15.53 -0.36
N LEU A 206 -24.21 -14.48 -0.51
CA LEU A 206 -24.48 -13.15 0.01
C LEU A 206 -25.17 -12.28 -1.06
N LYS A 207 -26.03 -11.36 -0.61
CA LYS A 207 -26.65 -10.34 -1.48
C LYS A 207 -26.08 -8.95 -1.27
N LYS A 208 -25.24 -8.76 -0.25
CA LYS A 208 -24.66 -7.47 0.13
C LYS A 208 -23.15 -7.52 0.12
N GLY A 209 -22.52 -6.58 -0.58
CA GLY A 209 -21.08 -6.42 -0.63
C GLY A 209 -20.63 -4.99 -0.43
N TYR A 210 -19.33 -4.82 -0.22
CA TYR A 210 -18.73 -3.54 0.08
C TYR A 210 -17.55 -3.30 -0.86
N LEU A 211 -17.51 -2.12 -1.45
CA LEU A 211 -16.47 -1.75 -2.41
C LEU A 211 -15.79 -0.47 -1.92
N LEU A 212 -14.52 -0.56 -1.52
CA LEU A 212 -13.73 0.61 -1.16
C LEU A 212 -12.81 0.98 -2.32
N ILE A 213 -12.93 2.22 -2.78
CA ILE A 213 -12.28 2.70 -3.98
C ILE A 213 -11.31 3.83 -3.60
N TYR A 214 -10.02 3.59 -3.73
CA TYR A 214 -8.98 4.60 -3.56
C TYR A 214 -8.84 5.42 -4.83
N ASP A 215 -9.32 6.66 -4.80
CA ASP A 215 -9.07 7.63 -5.84
C ASP A 215 -7.81 8.43 -5.50
N PHE A 216 -6.77 8.32 -6.33
CA PHE A 216 -5.54 9.09 -6.15
C PHE A 216 -5.46 10.31 -7.07
N ASN A 217 -6.54 10.62 -7.80
CA ASN A 217 -6.56 11.76 -8.71
C ASN A 217 -6.57 13.09 -7.96
N LYS A 218 -5.91 14.10 -8.55
CA LYS A 218 -5.99 15.48 -8.06
C LYS A 218 -7.43 15.98 -8.19
N GLY A 219 -7.96 16.59 -7.13
CA GLY A 219 -9.33 17.13 -7.12
C GLY A 219 -10.44 16.10 -6.93
N LYS A 220 -10.11 14.88 -6.47
CA LYS A 220 -11.09 13.87 -6.08
C LYS A 220 -12.12 14.39 -5.07
N SER A 221 -13.30 13.79 -5.10
CA SER A 221 -14.36 14.01 -4.11
C SER A 221 -14.66 12.71 -3.38
N TYR A 222 -14.72 12.77 -2.05
CA TYR A 222 -15.29 11.67 -1.27
C TYR A 222 -16.75 11.52 -1.62
N LYS A 223 -17.16 10.29 -1.90
CA LYS A 223 -18.57 9.96 -2.11
C LYS A 223 -18.85 8.54 -1.66
N GLU A 224 -20.10 8.30 -1.33
CA GLU A 224 -20.65 6.98 -1.07
C GLU A 224 -21.87 6.76 -1.95
N GLU A 225 -22.09 5.51 -2.37
CA GLU A 225 -23.15 5.15 -3.29
C GLU A 225 -23.66 3.74 -2.97
N LEU A 226 -24.97 3.55 -3.01
CA LEU A 226 -25.58 2.22 -3.04
C LEU A 226 -25.84 1.84 -4.49
N ILE A 227 -25.09 0.85 -4.97
CA ILE A 227 -25.14 0.38 -6.36
C ILE A 227 -25.93 -0.92 -6.41
N GLN A 228 -26.95 -0.95 -7.27
CA GLN A 228 -27.62 -2.20 -7.65
C GLN A 228 -26.86 -2.79 -8.83
N PHE A 229 -26.26 -3.97 -8.62
CA PHE A 229 -25.52 -4.68 -9.66
C PHE A 229 -26.01 -6.12 -9.70
N GLN A 230 -26.63 -6.51 -10.82
CA GLN A 230 -27.34 -7.79 -10.93
C GLN A 230 -28.40 -7.93 -9.82
N ASP A 231 -28.33 -8.99 -9.02
CA ASP A 231 -29.18 -9.26 -7.86
C ASP A 231 -28.53 -8.86 -6.52
N LYS A 232 -27.44 -8.08 -6.56
CA LYS A 232 -26.64 -7.66 -5.41
C LYS A 232 -26.82 -6.17 -5.11
N GLU A 233 -26.78 -5.84 -3.81
CA GLU A 233 -26.67 -4.48 -3.29
C GLU A 233 -25.21 -4.25 -2.85
N ILE A 234 -24.52 -3.32 -3.50
CA ILE A 234 -23.12 -3.00 -3.23
C ILE A 234 -23.04 -1.60 -2.63
N PHE A 235 -22.52 -1.49 -1.42
CA PHE A 235 -22.18 -0.20 -0.82
C PHE A 235 -20.76 0.19 -1.22
N ALA A 236 -20.63 1.21 -2.07
CA ALA A 236 -19.36 1.69 -2.59
C ALA A 236 -18.96 3.02 -1.93
N VAL A 237 -17.68 3.15 -1.57
CA VAL A 237 -17.10 4.37 -0.99
C VAL A 237 -15.85 4.75 -1.77
N TRP A 238 -15.77 6.00 -2.22
CA TRP A 238 -14.60 6.58 -2.87
C TRP A 238 -13.83 7.43 -1.86
N VAL A 239 -12.55 7.13 -1.68
CA VAL A 239 -11.66 7.77 -0.71
C VAL A 239 -10.38 8.29 -1.33
#